data_AF-A0AAX6G1J0-F1
#
_entry.id   AF-A0AAX6G1J0-F1
#
_cell.length_a   1.000
_cell.length_b   1.000
_cell.length_c   1.000
_cell.angle_alpha   90.00
_cell.angle_beta   90.00
_cell.angle_gamma   90.00
#
_symmetry.space_group_name_H-M   'P 1'
#
loop_
_entity.id
_entity.type
_entity.pdbx_description
1 polymer ?
#
loop_
_entity_poly.entity_id
_entity_poly.type
_entity_poly.pdbx_seq_one_letter_code
_entity_poly.pdbx_strand_id
1 'polypeptide(L)'
;MRVTYTPARGTLRELAQAYTDSFAPRDGDPKKVPDFVETIVYTPNTAVLMTGRYASEEEARRRGNVINGVGWWFKPWFYQHAETALGRSGEFVEYVPTREYYHRHTRALFWEMKLILPFGDRWWCRWLLGWVMPPKISLLKVTQGEAVRRYYHDMHVIQDMLLPQHKVADALEFLHTEMEVYPIWLCPHRVFKYPMKTMIHPEAGFELNQRQGDTSFAQMFSDIGVYYAPGPVLRGEAFDGSEAVRRLEEWLIRNHGFQPQYSVSELTETNFWRMFDAAHYEHCRKKYGAVGTFMDVYYKCKKGKKTEEEVRAAEAAAVAEVANAEKND
;
A
#
# COMPACT_ATOMS: atom_id res chain seq x y z
N MET A 1 22.18 4.79 2.68
CA MET A 1 21.01 5.23 3.46
C MET A 1 21.28 5.01 4.94
N ARG A 2 21.33 6.06 5.76
CA ARG A 2 21.30 5.95 7.23
C ARG A 2 19.84 5.74 7.65
N VAL A 3 19.52 4.55 8.14
CA VAL A 3 18.15 4.15 8.53
C VAL A 3 18.08 4.10 10.05
N THR A 4 17.09 4.78 10.62
CA THR A 4 16.77 4.75 12.06
C THR A 4 15.51 3.94 12.25
N TYR A 5 15.55 2.94 13.12
CA TYR A 5 14.43 2.09 13.49
C TYR A 5 13.98 2.46 14.90
N THR A 6 12.81 3.08 15.02
CA THR A 6 12.25 3.54 16.29
C THR A 6 11.07 2.66 16.66
N PRO A 7 11.15 1.85 17.74
CA PRO A 7 10.02 1.05 18.18
C PRO A 7 8.95 1.94 18.83
N ALA A 8 7.68 1.71 18.50
CA ALA A 8 6.54 2.36 19.12
C ALA A 8 5.58 1.34 19.72
N ARG A 9 4.96 1.72 20.85
CA ARG A 9 3.98 0.95 21.59
C ARG A 9 2.84 1.85 22.01
N GLY A 10 1.61 1.36 21.91
CA GLY A 10 0.42 2.13 22.28
C GLY A 10 -0.84 1.51 21.72
N THR A 11 -1.90 2.30 21.65
CA THR A 11 -3.11 2.03 20.86
C THR A 11 -2.85 2.31 19.38
N LEU A 12 -3.70 1.81 18.48
CA LEU A 12 -3.62 2.09 17.04
C LEU A 12 -3.61 3.61 16.74
N ARG A 13 -4.34 4.41 17.51
CA ARG A 13 -4.33 5.88 17.39
C ARG A 13 -2.99 6.49 17.79
N GLU A 14 -2.39 6.02 18.88
CA GLU A 14 -1.06 6.47 19.32
C GLU A 14 0.02 6.05 18.30
N LEU A 15 -0.09 4.85 17.72
CA LEU A 15 0.81 4.39 16.65
C LEU A 15 0.67 5.24 15.38
N ALA A 16 -0.55 5.57 14.96
CA ALA A 16 -0.81 6.46 13.83
C ALA A 16 -0.27 7.88 14.07
N GLN A 17 -0.38 8.40 15.30
CA GLN A 17 0.17 9.69 15.66
C GLN A 17 1.71 9.66 15.65
N ALA A 18 2.33 8.63 16.25
CA ALA A 18 3.77 8.46 16.21
C ALA A 18 4.29 8.37 14.77
N TYR A 19 3.58 7.63 13.91
CA TYR A 19 3.86 7.57 12.48
C TYR A 19 3.85 8.96 11.84
N THR A 20 2.81 9.75 12.07
CA THR A 20 2.71 11.12 11.55
C THR A 20 3.84 12.01 12.07
N ASP A 21 4.15 11.94 13.36
CA ASP A 21 5.21 12.72 14.00
C ASP A 21 6.61 12.39 13.44
N SER A 22 6.81 11.19 12.87
CA SER A 22 8.11 10.76 12.31
C SER A 22 8.52 11.49 11.02
N PHE A 23 7.58 12.12 10.32
CA PHE A 23 7.85 12.79 9.05
C PHE A 23 7.20 14.17 8.90
N ALA A 24 6.21 14.49 9.75
CA ALA A 24 5.58 15.79 9.83
C ALA A 24 5.76 16.32 11.26
N PRO A 25 6.94 16.84 11.64
CA PRO A 25 7.22 17.25 13.01
C PRO A 25 6.26 18.36 13.47
N ARG A 26 5.77 18.28 14.71
CA ARG A 26 4.74 19.20 15.24
C ARG A 26 5.20 20.65 15.37
N ASP A 27 6.50 20.88 15.49
CA ASP A 27 7.11 22.20 15.51
C ASP A 27 7.38 22.76 14.10
N GLY A 28 7.07 21.98 13.05
CA GLY A 28 7.23 22.37 11.66
C GLY A 28 8.69 22.48 11.20
N ASP A 29 9.67 22.00 11.96
CA ASP A 29 11.09 22.13 11.59
C ASP A 29 11.41 21.24 10.36
N PRO A 30 11.68 21.85 9.18
CA PRO A 30 11.95 21.08 7.97
C PRO A 30 13.24 20.25 8.09
N LYS A 31 14.17 20.58 8.98
CA LYS A 31 15.38 19.80 9.20
C LYS A 31 15.09 18.44 9.83
N LYS A 32 13.98 18.30 10.55
CA LYS A 32 13.55 17.04 11.17
C LYS A 32 12.85 16.11 10.18
N VAL A 33 12.38 16.62 9.04
CA VAL A 33 11.78 15.82 7.98
C VAL A 33 12.85 14.91 7.35
N PRO A 34 12.65 13.58 7.33
CA PRO A 34 13.59 12.63 6.73
C PRO A 34 13.43 12.55 5.21
N ASP A 35 14.42 11.94 4.53
CA ASP A 35 14.37 11.70 3.08
C ASP A 35 13.45 10.52 2.73
N PHE A 36 13.36 9.54 3.63
CA PHE A 36 12.53 8.35 3.50
C PHE A 36 11.80 8.06 4.80
N VAL A 37 10.58 7.54 4.66
CA VAL A 37 9.71 7.18 5.77
C VAL A 37 8.96 5.93 5.39
N GLU A 38 8.91 4.98 6.30
CA GLU A 38 7.90 3.94 6.31
C GLU A 38 7.64 3.52 7.75
N THR A 39 6.46 2.97 8.01
CA THR A 39 6.16 2.32 9.29
C THR A 39 5.59 0.95 9.01
N ILE A 40 5.97 -0.03 9.83
CA ILE A 40 5.34 -1.35 9.84
C ILE A 40 4.65 -1.51 11.19
N VAL A 41 3.33 -1.67 11.18
CA VAL A 41 2.54 -2.01 12.36
C VAL A 41 2.45 -3.53 12.45
N TYR A 42 3.03 -4.13 13.49
CA TYR A 42 3.14 -5.58 13.64
C TYR A 42 1.96 -6.19 14.40
N THR A 43 1.39 -5.43 15.33
CA THR A 43 0.23 -5.83 16.13
C THR A 43 -0.65 -4.61 16.41
N PRO A 44 -1.85 -4.76 16.99
CA PRO A 44 -2.66 -3.62 17.42
C PRO A 44 -1.96 -2.65 18.39
N ASN A 45 -0.83 -3.07 18.96
CA ASN A 45 -0.11 -2.32 19.98
C ASN A 45 1.36 -2.07 19.72
N THR A 46 1.91 -2.52 18.59
CA THR A 46 3.34 -2.38 18.31
C THR A 46 3.59 -2.01 16.85
N ALA A 47 4.51 -1.08 16.65
CA ALA A 47 4.99 -0.69 15.34
C ALA A 47 6.48 -0.37 15.36
N VAL A 48 7.11 -0.40 14.19
CA VAL A 48 8.47 0.09 13.99
C VAL A 48 8.42 1.18 12.94
N LEU A 49 8.81 2.39 13.35
CA LEU A 49 8.95 3.54 12.47
C LEU A 49 10.35 3.52 11.90
N MET A 50 10.46 3.70 10.59
CA MET A 50 11.73 3.67 9.88
C MET A 50 11.90 4.98 9.12
N THR A 51 12.90 5.75 9.53
CA THR A 51 13.26 7.00 8.85
C THR A 51 14.64 6.87 8.22
N GLY A 52 14.76 7.30 6.97
CA GLY A 52 15.99 7.25 6.19
C GLY A 52 16.53 8.64 5.89
N ARG A 53 17.85 8.79 5.97
CA ARG A 53 18.57 9.94 5.41
C ARG A 53 19.70 9.48 4.50
N TYR A 54 19.94 10.22 3.42
CA TYR A 54 21.15 10.01 2.66
C TYR A 54 22.37 10.27 3.55
N ALA A 55 23.37 9.43 3.41
CA ALA A 55 24.63 9.50 4.12
C ALA A 55 25.75 9.15 3.14
N SER A 56 26.90 9.79 3.29
CA SER A 56 28.06 9.50 2.45
C SER A 56 28.71 8.16 2.81
N GLU A 57 29.54 7.63 1.92
CA GLU A 57 30.28 6.40 2.21
C GLU A 57 31.27 6.61 3.37
N GLU A 58 31.89 7.78 3.45
CA GLU A 58 32.81 8.12 4.54
C GLU A 58 32.09 8.14 5.89
N GLU A 59 30.88 8.71 5.97
CA GLU A 59 30.04 8.67 7.16
C GLU A 59 29.74 7.22 7.56
N ALA A 60 29.25 6.41 6.61
CA ALA A 60 28.88 5.01 6.86
C ALA A 60 30.06 4.17 7.38
N ARG A 61 31.30 4.47 6.93
CA ARG A 61 32.54 3.77 7.33
C ARG A 61 33.17 4.27 8.63
N ARG A 62 32.62 5.31 9.28
CA ARG A 62 33.12 5.78 10.59
C ARG A 62 33.04 4.67 11.64
N ARG A 63 34.05 4.61 12.51
CA ARG A 63 34.13 3.61 13.59
C ARG A 63 32.88 3.69 14.47
N GLY A 64 32.24 2.54 14.70
CA GLY A 64 31.02 2.41 15.49
C GLY A 64 29.72 2.37 14.67
N ASN A 65 29.75 2.80 13.41
CA ASN A 65 28.61 2.66 12.51
C ASN A 65 28.50 1.22 11.98
N VAL A 66 27.27 0.73 11.84
CA VAL A 66 26.96 -0.61 11.33
C VAL A 66 26.48 -0.50 9.90
N ILE A 67 27.22 -1.12 8.97
CA ILE A 67 26.77 -1.25 7.58
C ILE A 67 25.99 -2.56 7.45
N ASN A 68 24.71 -2.46 7.09
CA ASN A 68 23.84 -3.61 6.90
C ASN A 68 23.45 -3.76 5.42
N GLY A 69 24.13 -4.66 4.71
CA GLY A 69 23.67 -5.10 3.38
C GLY A 69 22.45 -6.01 3.52
N VAL A 70 21.24 -5.45 3.58
CA VAL A 70 19.98 -6.21 3.76
C VAL A 70 19.66 -7.12 2.57
N GLY A 71 20.27 -6.87 1.40
CA GLY A 71 20.05 -7.62 0.16
C GLY A 71 20.73 -8.99 0.12
N TRP A 72 21.60 -9.33 1.08
CA TRP A 72 22.22 -10.65 1.14
C TRP A 72 21.18 -11.76 1.35
N TRP A 73 21.17 -12.75 0.45
CA TRP A 73 20.12 -13.76 0.38
C TRP A 73 19.93 -14.60 1.65
N PHE A 74 20.99 -14.79 2.44
CA PHE A 74 20.97 -15.54 3.70
C PHE A 74 20.39 -14.75 4.89
N LYS A 75 20.29 -13.42 4.80
CA LYS A 75 19.78 -12.58 5.89
C LYS A 75 18.27 -12.74 6.09
N PRO A 76 17.74 -12.48 7.30
CA PRO A 76 16.30 -12.40 7.54
C PRO A 76 15.61 -11.47 6.55
N TRP A 77 14.31 -11.70 6.30
CA TRP A 77 13.51 -10.78 5.52
C TRP A 77 13.46 -9.41 6.19
N PHE A 78 13.37 -8.34 5.40
CA PHE A 78 13.54 -6.98 5.91
C PHE A 78 12.54 -6.64 7.03
N TYR A 79 11.26 -6.97 6.86
CA TYR A 79 10.25 -6.75 7.89
C TYR A 79 10.56 -7.52 9.19
N GLN A 80 11.13 -8.73 9.12
CA GLN A 80 11.53 -9.48 10.33
C GLN A 80 12.74 -8.84 11.00
N HIS A 81 13.69 -8.30 10.21
CA HIS A 81 14.83 -7.55 10.74
C HIS A 81 14.39 -6.26 11.43
N ALA A 82 13.50 -5.49 10.80
CA ALA A 82 12.93 -4.27 11.38
C ALA A 82 12.18 -4.57 12.69
N GLU A 83 11.43 -5.67 12.76
CA GLU A 83 10.69 -6.11 13.97
C GLU A 83 11.61 -6.28 15.18
N THR A 84 12.88 -6.63 14.98
CA THR A 84 13.85 -6.76 16.08
C THR A 84 14.05 -5.46 16.86
N ALA A 85 13.67 -4.29 16.31
CA ALA A 85 13.63 -3.02 17.03
C ALA A 85 12.74 -3.11 18.28
N LEU A 86 11.64 -3.86 18.22
CA LEU A 86 10.74 -4.05 19.35
C LEU A 86 11.45 -4.74 20.52
N GLY A 87 12.42 -5.62 20.27
CA GLY A 87 13.18 -6.30 21.34
C GLY A 87 14.28 -5.46 21.98
N ARG A 88 14.56 -4.24 21.48
CA ARG A 88 15.69 -3.42 21.89
C ARG A 88 15.26 -2.30 22.86
N SER A 89 16.20 -1.86 23.69
CA SER A 89 16.04 -0.67 24.53
C SER A 89 16.24 0.59 23.67
N GLY A 90 15.16 1.06 23.04
CA GLY A 90 15.16 2.28 22.23
C GLY A 90 15.43 2.06 20.74
N GLU A 91 15.67 3.15 20.03
CA GLU A 91 15.94 3.11 18.59
C GLU A 91 17.34 2.59 18.27
N PHE A 92 17.53 2.07 17.06
CA PHE A 92 18.85 1.76 16.54
C PHE A 92 19.04 2.28 15.12
N VAL A 93 20.30 2.48 14.75
CA VAL A 93 20.69 3.04 13.46
C VAL A 93 21.60 2.07 12.72
N GLU A 94 21.39 1.95 11.42
CA GLU A 94 22.31 1.24 10.53
C GLU A 94 22.42 1.95 9.17
N TYR A 95 23.45 1.59 8.41
CA TYR A 95 23.70 2.13 7.08
C TYR A 95 23.45 1.04 6.04
N VAL A 96 22.41 1.22 5.24
CA VAL A 96 22.03 0.29 4.18
C VAL A 96 22.48 0.85 2.83
N PRO A 97 23.14 0.07 1.96
CA PRO A 97 23.43 0.48 0.60
C PRO A 97 22.15 0.93 -0.12
N THR A 98 22.17 2.09 -0.77
CA THR A 98 20.94 2.74 -1.28
C THR A 98 20.15 1.83 -2.23
N ARG A 99 20.82 1.10 -3.12
CA ARG A 99 20.17 0.13 -4.01
C ARG A 99 19.45 -0.97 -3.23
N GLU A 100 20.08 -1.51 -2.19
CA GLU A 100 19.48 -2.56 -1.35
C GLU A 100 18.31 -2.01 -0.53
N TYR A 101 18.39 -0.76 -0.08
CA TYR A 101 17.28 -0.11 0.61
C TYR A 101 16.06 0.03 -0.29
N TYR A 102 16.21 0.40 -1.57
CA TYR A 102 15.07 0.43 -2.49
C TYR A 102 14.44 -0.94 -2.75
N HIS A 103 15.23 -2.01 -2.72
CA HIS A 103 14.76 -3.38 -2.96
C HIS A 103 14.51 -4.19 -1.68
N ARG A 104 14.44 -3.55 -0.51
CA ARG A 104 14.35 -4.22 0.79
C ARG A 104 13.14 -5.14 0.95
N HIS A 105 12.02 -4.80 0.30
CA HIS A 105 10.79 -5.59 0.31
C HIS A 105 10.72 -6.66 -0.79
N THR A 106 11.59 -6.61 -1.80
CA THR A 106 11.49 -7.44 -3.00
C THR A 106 11.59 -8.94 -2.70
N ARG A 107 12.54 -9.36 -1.87
CA ARG A 107 12.79 -10.80 -1.63
C ARG A 107 11.63 -11.50 -0.92
N ALA A 108 10.95 -10.78 -0.04
CA ALA A 108 9.86 -11.32 0.76
C ALA A 108 8.48 -10.95 0.22
N LEU A 109 8.41 -10.21 -0.90
CA LEU A 109 7.19 -9.57 -1.40
C LEU A 109 6.48 -8.86 -0.24
N PHE A 110 7.18 -7.90 0.38
CA PHE A 110 6.89 -7.36 1.72
C PHE A 110 6.97 -8.43 2.81
N TRP A 111 5.96 -9.31 2.89
CA TRP A 111 5.87 -10.46 3.80
C TRP A 111 5.01 -11.61 3.26
N GLU A 112 4.42 -11.48 2.07
CA GLU A 112 3.58 -12.54 1.47
C GLU A 112 4.31 -13.87 1.31
N MET A 113 5.64 -13.82 1.17
CA MET A 113 6.45 -15.01 1.03
C MET A 113 6.33 -15.95 2.23
N LYS A 114 5.93 -15.46 3.40
CA LYS A 114 5.65 -16.31 4.56
C LYS A 114 4.44 -17.22 4.35
N LEU A 115 3.44 -16.79 3.58
CA LEU A 115 2.28 -17.62 3.24
C LEU A 115 2.62 -18.63 2.15
N ILE A 116 3.38 -18.18 1.15
CA ILE A 116 3.77 -18.99 -0.01
C ILE A 116 4.79 -20.07 0.37
N LEU A 117 5.78 -19.69 1.17
CA LEU A 117 6.87 -20.56 1.62
C LEU A 117 7.07 -20.41 3.14
N PRO A 118 6.23 -21.08 3.98
CA PRO A 118 6.23 -20.88 5.44
C PRO A 118 7.55 -21.18 6.14
N PHE A 119 8.40 -22.02 5.54
CA PHE A 119 9.74 -22.35 6.02
C PHE A 119 10.86 -21.51 5.39
N GLY A 120 10.53 -20.60 4.47
CA GLY A 120 11.49 -19.77 3.71
C GLY A 120 12.33 -18.83 4.60
N ASP A 121 11.83 -18.52 5.79
CA ASP A 121 12.51 -17.73 6.82
C ASP A 121 13.27 -18.59 7.83
N ARG A 122 13.44 -19.90 7.60
CA ARG A 122 14.37 -20.71 8.40
C ARG A 122 15.79 -20.47 7.90
N TRP A 123 16.75 -20.42 8.83
CA TRP A 123 18.14 -20.10 8.51
C TRP A 123 18.72 -21.03 7.43
N TRP A 124 18.49 -22.34 7.54
CA TRP A 124 18.99 -23.33 6.57
C TRP A 124 18.39 -23.12 5.18
N CYS A 125 17.11 -22.75 5.09
CA CYS A 125 16.43 -22.51 3.81
C CYS A 125 17.01 -21.27 3.14
N ARG A 126 17.20 -20.17 3.89
CA ARG A 126 17.82 -18.95 3.36
C ARG A 126 19.26 -19.18 2.90
N TRP A 127 20.04 -19.97 3.64
CA TRP A 127 21.43 -20.28 3.28
C TRP A 127 21.52 -21.12 2.00
N LEU A 128 20.67 -22.15 1.86
CA LEU A 128 20.74 -23.09 0.75
C LEU A 128 19.98 -22.61 -0.51
N LEU A 129 18.82 -21.98 -0.32
CA LEU A 129 17.85 -21.68 -1.39
C LEU A 129 17.49 -20.19 -1.48
N GLY A 130 17.93 -19.35 -0.54
CA GLY A 130 17.54 -17.94 -0.49
C GLY A 130 17.94 -17.13 -1.73
N TRP A 131 18.96 -17.57 -2.47
CA TRP A 131 19.43 -16.93 -3.71
C TRP A 131 18.46 -17.09 -4.89
N VAL A 132 17.48 -17.99 -4.79
CA VAL A 132 16.41 -18.18 -5.78
C VAL A 132 15.23 -17.21 -5.54
N MET A 133 15.25 -16.45 -4.43
CA MET A 133 14.15 -15.58 -4.01
C MET A 133 14.27 -14.15 -4.57
N PRO A 134 13.15 -13.49 -4.93
CA PRO A 134 11.81 -14.05 -5.00
C PRO A 134 11.62 -14.91 -6.26
N PRO A 135 10.90 -16.04 -6.19
CA PRO A 135 10.55 -16.79 -7.39
C PRO A 135 9.70 -15.91 -8.32
N LYS A 136 9.83 -16.12 -9.64
CA LYS A 136 8.99 -15.40 -10.60
C LYS A 136 7.51 -15.69 -10.31
N ILE A 137 6.69 -14.65 -10.19
CA ILE A 137 5.25 -14.78 -9.92
C ILE A 137 4.56 -15.66 -10.97
N SER A 138 4.99 -15.60 -12.23
CA SER A 138 4.49 -16.47 -13.29
C SER A 138 4.72 -17.96 -13.01
N LEU A 139 5.87 -18.31 -12.42
CA LEU A 139 6.18 -19.68 -12.04
C LEU A 139 5.26 -20.13 -10.88
N LEU A 140 5.10 -19.29 -9.86
CA LEU A 140 4.18 -19.56 -8.75
C LEU A 140 2.76 -19.82 -9.25
N LYS A 141 2.25 -18.96 -10.14
CA LYS A 141 0.91 -19.08 -10.74
C LYS A 141 0.72 -20.37 -11.55
N VAL A 142 1.74 -20.85 -12.24
CA VAL A 142 1.69 -22.10 -13.01
C VAL A 142 1.69 -23.33 -12.09
N THR A 143 2.40 -23.25 -10.97
CA THR A 143 2.49 -24.36 -9.99
C THR A 143 1.30 -24.45 -9.03
N GLN A 144 0.44 -23.42 -9.00
CA GLN A 144 -0.75 -23.40 -8.14
C GLN A 144 -1.94 -24.11 -8.81
N GLY A 145 -2.38 -25.22 -8.24
CA GLY A 145 -3.64 -25.86 -8.63
C GLY A 145 -4.87 -25.00 -8.31
N GLU A 146 -6.01 -25.28 -8.95
CA GLU A 146 -7.24 -24.47 -8.80
C GLU A 146 -7.72 -24.32 -7.36
N ALA A 147 -7.58 -25.37 -6.54
CA ALA A 147 -7.96 -25.34 -5.13
C ALA A 147 -7.10 -24.37 -4.30
N VAL A 148 -5.78 -24.36 -4.55
CA VAL A 148 -4.85 -23.42 -3.91
C VAL A 148 -5.16 -22.00 -4.38
N ARG A 149 -5.44 -21.81 -5.67
CA ARG A 149 -5.80 -20.50 -6.22
C ARG A 149 -7.09 -19.94 -5.63
N ARG A 150 -8.13 -20.77 -5.44
CA ARG A 150 -9.36 -20.36 -4.75
C ARG A 150 -9.11 -20.02 -3.28
N TYR A 151 -8.36 -20.86 -2.58
CA TYR A 151 -7.99 -20.60 -1.18
C TYR A 151 -7.24 -19.28 -1.03
N TYR A 152 -6.22 -19.03 -1.86
CA TYR A 152 -5.53 -17.74 -1.86
C TYR A 152 -6.43 -16.57 -2.23
N HIS A 153 -7.37 -16.74 -3.15
CA HIS A 153 -8.25 -15.65 -3.57
C HIS A 153 -9.30 -15.28 -2.51
N ASP A 154 -9.79 -16.26 -1.75
CA ASP A 154 -10.89 -16.06 -0.80
C ASP A 154 -10.38 -15.79 0.63
N MET A 155 -9.16 -16.26 0.96
CA MET A 155 -8.60 -16.26 2.32
C MET A 155 -7.36 -15.37 2.48
N HIS A 156 -7.06 -14.53 1.49
CA HIS A 156 -5.94 -13.60 1.49
C HIS A 156 -6.41 -12.20 1.10
N VAL A 157 -5.89 -11.19 1.79
CA VAL A 157 -6.14 -9.80 1.45
C VAL A 157 -4.84 -9.21 0.90
N ILE A 158 -4.94 -8.65 -0.31
CA ILE A 158 -3.93 -7.81 -0.94
C ILE A 158 -4.63 -6.52 -1.33
N GLN A 159 -4.60 -5.53 -0.45
CA GLN A 159 -5.25 -4.25 -0.66
C GLN A 159 -4.37 -3.11 -0.17
N ASP A 160 -4.45 -1.99 -0.87
CA ASP A 160 -3.85 -0.72 -0.49
C ASP A 160 -4.91 0.36 -0.40
N MET A 161 -4.63 1.36 0.42
CA MET A 161 -5.55 2.44 0.75
C MET A 161 -4.78 3.75 0.80
N LEU A 162 -5.06 4.65 -0.14
CA LEU A 162 -4.54 6.01 -0.13
C LEU A 162 -5.52 6.91 0.60
N LEU A 163 -5.15 7.42 1.76
CA LEU A 163 -6.05 8.20 2.62
C LEU A 163 -5.42 9.51 3.07
N PRO A 164 -6.23 10.57 3.27
CA PRO A 164 -5.76 11.76 3.96
C PRO A 164 -5.08 11.40 5.29
N GLN A 165 -3.92 11.98 5.57
CA GLN A 165 -3.06 11.58 6.69
C GLN A 165 -3.80 11.55 8.04
N HIS A 166 -4.68 12.51 8.24
CA HIS A 166 -5.45 12.65 9.47
C HIS A 166 -6.48 11.53 9.72
N LYS A 167 -6.73 10.65 8.74
CA LYS A 167 -7.64 9.50 8.84
C LYS A 167 -6.92 8.16 9.04
N VAL A 168 -5.59 8.16 9.09
CA VAL A 168 -4.79 6.93 9.26
C VAL A 168 -5.16 6.19 10.55
N ALA A 169 -5.41 6.91 11.64
CA ALA A 169 -5.83 6.32 12.91
C ALA A 169 -7.16 5.53 12.77
N ASP A 170 -8.16 6.14 12.13
CA ASP A 170 -9.47 5.51 11.91
C ASP A 170 -9.36 4.33 10.94
N ALA A 171 -8.48 4.43 9.94
CA ALA A 171 -8.21 3.35 8.99
C ALA A 171 -7.58 2.13 9.67
N LEU A 172 -6.64 2.33 10.59
CA LEU A 172 -6.03 1.23 11.35
C LEU A 172 -7.06 0.52 12.23
N GLU A 173 -7.94 1.26 12.91
CA GLU A 173 -9.02 0.69 13.72
C GLU A 173 -10.04 -0.07 12.87
N PHE A 174 -10.40 0.48 11.70
CA PHE A 174 -11.26 -0.16 10.72
C PHE A 174 -10.66 -1.49 10.24
N LEU A 175 -9.39 -1.48 9.81
CA LEU A 175 -8.70 -2.68 9.34
C LEU A 175 -8.56 -3.74 10.43
N HIS A 176 -8.28 -3.31 11.67
CA HIS A 176 -8.26 -4.24 12.79
C HIS A 176 -9.64 -4.87 13.01
N THR A 177 -10.72 -4.10 12.93
CA THR A 177 -12.08 -4.61 13.16
C THR A 177 -12.57 -5.53 12.04
N GLU A 178 -12.34 -5.16 10.78
CA GLU A 178 -12.91 -5.90 9.63
C GLU A 178 -12.03 -7.09 9.20
N MET A 179 -10.71 -7.03 9.40
CA MET A 179 -9.79 -8.01 8.79
C MET A 179 -8.72 -8.55 9.74
N GLU A 180 -8.32 -7.82 10.77
CA GLU A 180 -7.22 -8.18 11.68
C GLU A 180 -5.92 -8.58 10.95
N VAL A 181 -5.64 -7.94 9.82
CA VAL A 181 -4.46 -8.24 8.99
C VAL A 181 -3.23 -7.53 9.56
N TYR A 182 -2.20 -8.31 9.86
CA TYR A 182 -0.88 -7.82 10.26
C TYR A 182 0.24 -8.64 9.59
N PRO A 183 1.41 -8.03 9.33
CA PRO A 183 1.72 -6.62 9.56
C PRO A 183 1.05 -5.67 8.54
N ILE A 184 0.97 -4.38 8.88
CA ILE A 184 0.42 -3.31 8.03
C ILE A 184 1.57 -2.38 7.60
N TRP A 185 1.66 -2.09 6.31
CA TRP A 185 2.62 -1.14 5.75
C TRP A 185 2.04 0.27 5.73
N LEU A 186 2.81 1.27 6.15
CA LEU A 186 2.42 2.68 6.09
C LEU A 186 3.51 3.49 5.37
N CYS A 187 3.11 4.28 4.37
CA CYS A 187 4.03 5.12 3.61
C CYS A 187 3.39 6.48 3.25
N PRO A 188 3.96 7.61 3.69
CA PRO A 188 3.35 8.90 3.46
C PRO A 188 3.70 9.41 2.07
N HIS A 189 2.76 10.11 1.43
CA HIS A 189 2.96 10.74 0.15
C HIS A 189 2.15 12.03 0.04
N ARG A 190 2.59 12.94 -0.84
CA ARG A 190 1.88 14.19 -1.11
C ARG A 190 0.95 14.00 -2.29
N VAL A 191 -0.32 14.35 -2.09
CA VAL A 191 -1.25 14.56 -3.19
C VAL A 191 -1.23 16.05 -3.51
N PHE A 192 -0.64 16.39 -4.66
CA PHE A 192 -0.50 17.77 -5.09
C PHE A 192 -1.83 18.31 -5.62
N LYS A 193 -2.09 19.59 -5.31
CA LYS A 193 -3.15 20.34 -5.97
C LYS A 193 -2.67 20.78 -7.34
N TYR A 194 -3.42 20.40 -8.36
CA TYR A 194 -3.21 20.84 -9.72
C TYR A 194 -4.37 21.72 -10.20
N PRO A 195 -4.14 22.61 -11.18
CA PRO A 195 -5.22 23.38 -11.82
C PRO A 195 -6.30 22.51 -12.47
N MET A 196 -5.91 21.31 -12.91
CA MET A 196 -6.82 20.29 -13.42
C MET A 196 -6.90 19.13 -12.43
N LYS A 197 -8.10 18.63 -12.16
CA LYS A 197 -8.26 17.43 -11.33
C LYS A 197 -7.77 16.20 -12.07
N THR A 198 -6.94 15.41 -11.39
CA THR A 198 -6.58 14.04 -11.77
C THR A 198 -7.53 13.06 -11.07
N MET A 199 -7.46 11.75 -11.44
CA MET A 199 -8.32 10.72 -10.83
C MET A 199 -8.22 10.68 -9.29
N ILE A 200 -7.06 11.02 -8.75
CA ILE A 200 -6.81 11.23 -7.33
C ILE A 200 -6.59 12.73 -7.12
N HIS A 201 -7.19 13.30 -6.09
CA HIS A 201 -7.05 14.71 -5.77
C HIS A 201 -7.17 14.94 -4.25
N PRO A 202 -6.64 16.07 -3.73
CA PRO A 202 -6.84 16.45 -2.34
C PRO A 202 -8.32 16.62 -2.00
N GLU A 203 -8.64 16.58 -0.70
CA GLU A 203 -9.95 16.94 -0.19
C GLU A 203 -10.29 18.40 -0.51
N ALA A 204 -11.55 18.67 -0.82
CA ALA A 204 -12.01 20.02 -1.07
C ALA A 204 -11.80 20.90 0.18
N GLY A 205 -11.11 22.03 0.01
CA GLY A 205 -10.88 22.98 1.09
C GLY A 205 -9.79 22.57 2.10
N PHE A 206 -8.97 21.54 1.82
CA PHE A 206 -7.88 21.13 2.72
C PHE A 206 -6.93 22.29 3.11
N GLU A 207 -6.76 23.27 2.22
CA GLU A 207 -5.91 24.45 2.46
C GLU A 207 -6.48 25.44 3.46
N LEU A 208 -7.80 25.45 3.67
CA LEU A 208 -8.45 26.28 4.68
C LEU A 208 -8.32 25.66 6.08
N ASN A 209 -8.13 24.33 6.13
CA ASN A 209 -8.05 23.55 7.36
C ASN A 209 -6.78 22.69 7.35
N GLN A 210 -5.62 23.33 7.18
CA GLN A 210 -4.34 22.63 7.11
C GLN A 210 -4.12 21.75 8.34
N ARG A 211 -3.89 20.47 8.10
CA ARG A 211 -3.54 19.49 9.13
C ARG A 211 -2.04 19.21 9.12
N GLN A 212 -1.59 18.44 10.10
CA GLN A 212 -0.19 18.04 10.22
C GLN A 212 0.31 17.38 8.93
N GLY A 213 1.36 17.94 8.33
CA GLY A 213 1.95 17.48 7.08
C GLY A 213 1.40 18.15 5.81
N ASP A 214 0.24 18.82 5.89
CA ASP A 214 -0.32 19.56 4.77
C ASP A 214 0.51 20.81 4.45
N THR A 215 0.41 21.26 3.22
CA THR A 215 1.02 22.50 2.72
C THR A 215 -0.02 23.30 1.93
N SER A 216 0.32 24.51 1.50
CA SER A 216 -0.58 25.31 0.65
C SER A 216 -0.76 24.75 -0.77
N PHE A 217 0.00 23.74 -1.18
CA PHE A 217 -0.03 23.22 -2.55
C PHE A 217 -0.18 21.69 -2.61
N ALA A 218 -0.22 21.01 -1.47
CA ALA A 218 -0.37 19.56 -1.39
C ALA A 218 -0.94 19.14 -0.03
N GLN A 219 -1.87 18.19 -0.07
CA GLN A 219 -2.37 17.51 1.13
C GLN A 219 -1.53 16.27 1.39
N MET A 220 -1.23 16.00 2.66
CA MET A 220 -0.55 14.78 3.05
C MET A 220 -1.52 13.61 3.06
N PHE A 221 -1.12 12.53 2.39
CA PHE A 221 -1.80 11.24 2.37
C PHE A 221 -0.87 10.15 2.89
N SER A 222 -1.45 9.01 3.21
CA SER A 222 -0.72 7.78 3.46
C SER A 222 -1.25 6.66 2.61
N ASP A 223 -0.33 5.85 2.11
CA ASP A 223 -0.61 4.51 1.61
C ASP A 223 -0.59 3.55 2.79
N ILE A 224 -1.65 2.76 2.92
CA ILE A 224 -1.84 1.76 3.98
C ILE A 224 -2.02 0.41 3.30
N GLY A 225 -1.00 -0.44 3.40
CA GLY A 225 -0.96 -1.72 2.71
C GLY A 225 -1.18 -2.92 3.63
N VAL A 226 -2.08 -3.80 3.21
CA VAL A 226 -2.43 -5.05 3.89
C VAL A 226 -2.25 -6.24 2.94
N TYR A 227 -1.26 -7.08 3.23
CA TYR A 227 -0.83 -8.19 2.35
C TYR A 227 -0.68 -9.51 3.12
N TYR A 228 -1.76 -9.99 3.74
CA TYR A 228 -1.66 -11.22 4.54
C TYR A 228 -2.98 -11.98 4.66
N ALA A 229 -2.94 -13.11 5.36
CA ALA A 229 -4.14 -13.83 5.76
C ALA A 229 -4.82 -13.07 6.91
N PRO A 230 -6.13 -12.78 6.82
CA PRO A 230 -6.91 -12.18 7.90
C PRO A 230 -6.85 -12.98 9.21
N GLY A 231 -7.04 -12.29 10.34
CA GLY A 231 -7.07 -12.92 11.67
C GLY A 231 -8.08 -14.08 11.78
N PRO A 232 -9.34 -13.90 11.36
CA PRO A 232 -10.34 -14.98 11.36
C PRO A 232 -9.88 -16.21 10.57
N VAL A 233 -9.28 -16.00 9.38
CA VAL A 233 -8.72 -17.07 8.55
C VAL A 233 -7.64 -17.85 9.30
N LEU A 234 -6.71 -17.16 9.96
CA LEU A 234 -5.62 -17.78 10.72
C LEU A 234 -6.11 -18.58 11.93
N ARG A 235 -7.27 -18.20 12.50
CA ARG A 235 -7.94 -18.93 13.58
C ARG A 235 -8.86 -20.05 13.10
N GLY A 236 -9.03 -20.23 11.79
CA GLY A 236 -9.94 -21.22 11.21
C GLY A 236 -11.41 -20.81 11.28
N GLU A 237 -11.70 -19.53 11.48
CA GLU A 237 -13.04 -18.96 11.49
C GLU A 237 -13.51 -18.65 10.06
N ALA A 238 -14.83 -18.51 9.89
CA ALA A 238 -15.40 -18.09 8.61
C ALA A 238 -15.01 -16.64 8.30
N PHE A 239 -14.59 -16.39 7.07
CA PHE A 239 -14.24 -15.06 6.57
C PHE A 239 -14.74 -14.91 5.14
N ASP A 240 -15.41 -13.80 4.86
CA ASP A 240 -15.81 -13.43 3.50
C ASP A 240 -14.95 -12.27 3.02
N GLY A 241 -13.87 -12.60 2.29
CA GLY A 241 -12.95 -11.60 1.77
C GLY A 241 -13.59 -10.64 0.76
N SER A 242 -14.60 -11.08 0.01
CA SER A 242 -15.28 -10.21 -0.96
C SER A 242 -16.11 -9.15 -0.22
N GLU A 243 -16.84 -9.58 0.80
CA GLU A 243 -17.61 -8.66 1.64
C GLU A 243 -16.72 -7.69 2.42
N ALA A 244 -15.62 -8.18 2.98
CA ALA A 244 -14.66 -7.34 3.71
C ALA A 244 -14.03 -6.28 2.80
N VAL A 245 -13.64 -6.65 1.57
CA VAL A 245 -13.11 -5.70 0.57
C VAL A 245 -14.18 -4.71 0.13
N ARG A 246 -15.43 -5.15 -0.11
CA ARG A 246 -16.53 -4.23 -0.45
C ARG A 246 -16.75 -3.18 0.63
N ARG A 247 -16.75 -3.57 1.90
CA ARG A 247 -16.87 -2.64 3.05
C ARG A 247 -15.69 -1.68 3.13
N LEU A 248 -14.48 -2.18 2.86
CA LEU A 248 -13.28 -1.34 2.79
C LEU A 248 -13.43 -0.27 1.71
N GLU A 249 -13.83 -0.64 0.51
CA GLU A 249 -13.98 0.29 -0.61
C GLU A 249 -15.09 1.33 -0.36
N GLU A 250 -16.22 0.93 0.23
CA GLU A 250 -17.26 1.87 0.67
C GLU A 250 -16.73 2.83 1.75
N TRP A 251 -15.95 2.33 2.69
CA TRP A 251 -15.32 3.14 3.73
C TRP A 251 -14.35 4.15 3.12
N LEU A 252 -13.55 3.77 2.12
CA LEU A 252 -12.66 4.67 1.39
C LEU A 252 -13.45 5.80 0.70
N ILE A 253 -14.55 5.49 0.00
CA ILE A 253 -15.40 6.50 -0.65
C ILE A 253 -15.93 7.51 0.39
N ARG A 254 -16.43 7.03 1.53
CA ARG A 254 -16.94 7.90 2.62
C ARG A 254 -15.85 8.75 3.25
N ASN A 255 -14.59 8.32 3.17
CA ASN A 255 -13.45 8.97 3.79
C ASN A 255 -12.53 9.69 2.80
N HIS A 256 -12.98 9.95 1.57
CA HIS A 256 -12.17 10.61 0.53
C HIS A 256 -10.82 9.92 0.29
N GLY A 257 -10.81 8.59 0.44
CA GLY A 257 -9.69 7.73 0.13
C GLY A 257 -9.80 7.13 -1.26
N PHE A 258 -8.69 6.57 -1.72
CA PHE A 258 -8.56 5.95 -3.04
C PHE A 258 -7.92 4.57 -2.90
N GLN A 259 -8.31 3.64 -3.76
CA GLN A 259 -7.70 2.33 -3.86
C GLN A 259 -6.72 2.30 -5.05
N PRO A 260 -5.45 1.94 -4.87
CA PRO A 260 -4.54 1.74 -6.00
C PRO A 260 -5.03 0.64 -6.94
N GLN A 261 -5.12 0.95 -8.22
CA GLN A 261 -5.79 0.14 -9.25
C GLN A 261 -5.07 -1.17 -9.65
N TYR A 262 -4.02 -1.58 -8.92
CA TYR A 262 -3.41 -2.90 -9.12
C TYR A 262 -4.14 -4.00 -8.34
N SER A 263 -4.85 -3.66 -7.27
CA SER A 263 -5.66 -4.60 -6.52
C SER A 263 -6.99 -4.87 -7.23
N VAL A 264 -7.61 -5.99 -6.88
CA VAL A 264 -8.92 -6.35 -7.41
C VAL A 264 -9.98 -5.54 -6.68
N SER A 265 -10.89 -4.93 -7.45
CA SER A 265 -12.00 -4.15 -6.90
C SER A 265 -13.32 -4.92 -6.90
N GLU A 266 -14.09 -4.79 -5.82
CA GLU A 266 -15.45 -5.32 -5.64
C GLU A 266 -16.52 -4.27 -5.96
N LEU A 267 -16.13 -3.03 -6.25
CA LEU A 267 -17.04 -1.93 -6.55
C LEU A 267 -17.84 -2.19 -7.83
N THR A 268 -19.04 -1.63 -7.85
CA THR A 268 -19.75 -1.35 -9.10
C THR A 268 -19.09 -0.19 -9.84
N GLU A 269 -19.32 -0.07 -11.14
CA GLU A 269 -18.77 1.02 -11.97
C GLU A 269 -19.15 2.39 -11.41
N THR A 270 -20.41 2.54 -11.00
CA THR A 270 -20.91 3.77 -10.37
C THR A 270 -20.15 4.12 -9.10
N ASN A 271 -19.89 3.14 -8.21
CA ASN A 271 -19.14 3.41 -6.99
C ASN A 271 -17.65 3.62 -7.25
N PHE A 272 -17.08 2.93 -8.25
CA PHE A 272 -15.71 3.17 -8.69
C PHE A 272 -15.51 4.63 -9.11
N TRP A 273 -16.40 5.17 -9.95
CA TRP A 273 -16.36 6.58 -10.36
C TRP A 273 -16.84 7.58 -9.29
N ARG A 274 -17.33 7.11 -8.14
CA ARG A 274 -17.49 7.95 -6.93
C ARG A 274 -16.19 8.07 -6.14
N MET A 275 -15.31 7.08 -6.24
CA MET A 275 -13.98 7.11 -5.63
C MET A 275 -13.02 7.98 -6.44
N PHE A 276 -13.07 7.91 -7.78
CA PHE A 276 -12.15 8.62 -8.67
C PHE A 276 -12.83 9.70 -9.51
N ASP A 277 -12.11 10.78 -9.85
CA ASP A 277 -12.59 11.76 -10.82
C ASP A 277 -12.35 11.27 -12.27
N ALA A 278 -13.44 10.91 -12.95
CA ALA A 278 -13.42 10.40 -14.32
C ALA A 278 -13.17 11.46 -15.39
N ALA A 279 -13.35 12.76 -15.08
CA ALA A 279 -13.52 13.80 -16.10
C ALA A 279 -12.31 13.93 -17.02
N HIS A 280 -11.10 13.98 -16.46
CA HIS A 280 -9.88 14.09 -17.25
C HIS A 280 -9.56 12.78 -18.01
N TYR A 281 -9.89 11.64 -17.40
CA TYR A 281 -9.71 10.32 -18.00
C TYR A 281 -10.62 10.16 -19.24
N GLU A 282 -11.91 10.48 -19.12
CA GLU A 282 -12.87 10.44 -20.23
C GLU A 282 -12.53 11.44 -21.33
N HIS A 283 -12.10 12.65 -20.97
CA HIS A 283 -11.64 13.64 -21.94
C HIS A 283 -10.46 13.08 -22.78
N CYS A 284 -9.47 12.47 -22.13
CA CYS A 284 -8.35 11.85 -22.82
C CYS A 284 -8.80 10.69 -23.72
N ARG A 285 -9.73 9.85 -23.25
CA ARG A 285 -10.24 8.73 -24.03
C ARG A 285 -10.90 9.18 -25.33
N LYS A 286 -11.75 10.20 -25.26
CA LYS A 286 -12.42 10.77 -26.43
C LYS A 286 -11.40 11.42 -27.38
N LYS A 287 -10.54 12.28 -26.85
CA LYS A 287 -9.53 13.02 -27.63
C LYS A 287 -8.61 12.11 -28.45
N TYR A 288 -8.21 10.98 -27.90
CA TYR A 288 -7.26 10.06 -28.53
C TYR A 288 -7.91 8.82 -29.16
N GLY A 289 -9.24 8.79 -29.33
CA GLY A 289 -9.94 7.67 -29.97
C GLY A 289 -9.84 6.34 -29.21
N ALA A 290 -9.69 6.40 -27.88
CA ALA A 290 -9.57 5.21 -27.03
C ALA A 290 -10.93 4.55 -26.73
N VAL A 291 -12.04 5.29 -26.86
CA VAL A 291 -13.39 4.77 -26.64
C VAL A 291 -13.69 3.67 -27.66
N GLY A 292 -14.02 2.46 -27.18
CA GLY A 292 -14.22 1.26 -28.02
C GLY A 292 -12.94 0.63 -28.59
N THR A 293 -11.77 1.26 -28.39
CA THR A 293 -10.46 0.72 -28.82
C THR A 293 -9.73 0.06 -27.64
N PHE A 294 -9.76 0.71 -26.47
CA PHE A 294 -9.09 0.23 -25.27
C PHE A 294 -10.11 0.07 -24.12
N MET A 295 -10.05 -1.11 -23.50
CA MET A 295 -10.83 -1.45 -22.31
C MET A 295 -10.73 -0.36 -21.25
N ASP A 296 -11.88 -0.01 -20.67
CA ASP A 296 -11.95 0.93 -19.56
C ASP A 296 -11.13 0.47 -18.35
N VAL A 297 -10.58 1.41 -17.58
CA VAL A 297 -9.82 1.13 -16.37
C VAL A 297 -10.66 0.38 -15.32
N TYR A 298 -11.94 0.69 -15.18
CA TYR A 298 -12.82 -0.04 -14.26
C TYR A 298 -12.88 -1.54 -14.62
N TYR A 299 -13.10 -1.86 -15.90
CA TYR A 299 -13.10 -3.25 -16.38
C TYR A 299 -11.72 -3.92 -16.31
N LYS A 300 -10.63 -3.16 -16.15
CA LYS A 300 -9.30 -3.71 -15.87
C LYS A 300 -9.18 -4.21 -14.43
N CYS A 301 -9.79 -3.51 -13.48
CA CYS A 301 -9.64 -3.72 -12.04
C CYS A 301 -10.75 -4.57 -11.39
N LYS A 302 -11.96 -4.59 -11.96
CA LYS A 302 -13.12 -5.32 -11.42
C LYS A 302 -12.83 -6.83 -11.26
N LYS A 303 -13.31 -7.40 -10.17
CA LYS A 303 -13.33 -8.86 -9.93
C LYS A 303 -14.19 -9.62 -10.96
N GLY A 304 -13.73 -10.81 -11.35
CA GLY A 304 -14.46 -11.75 -12.21
C GLY A 304 -13.79 -12.06 -13.56
N LYS A 305 -14.26 -13.11 -14.23
CA LYS A 305 -13.85 -13.43 -15.62
C LYS A 305 -14.49 -12.41 -16.54
N LYS A 306 -13.66 -11.67 -17.26
CA LYS A 306 -14.08 -10.71 -18.28
C LYS A 306 -14.47 -11.50 -19.51
N THR A 307 -15.75 -11.48 -19.89
CA THR A 307 -16.11 -11.90 -21.25
C THR A 307 -15.89 -10.71 -22.19
N GLU A 308 -15.39 -10.96 -23.40
CA GLU A 308 -15.27 -9.90 -24.41
C GLU A 308 -16.62 -9.25 -24.71
N GLU A 309 -17.72 -10.00 -24.58
CA GLU A 309 -19.08 -9.53 -24.78
C GLU A 309 -19.51 -8.50 -23.73
N GLU A 310 -19.26 -8.73 -22.43
CA GLU A 310 -19.60 -7.76 -21.37
C GLU A 310 -18.85 -6.44 -21.56
N VAL A 311 -17.57 -6.51 -21.94
CA VAL A 311 -16.75 -5.32 -22.20
C VAL A 311 -17.28 -4.58 -23.43
N ARG A 312 -17.54 -5.28 -24.53
CA ARG A 312 -18.07 -4.68 -25.76
C ARG A 312 -19.47 -4.09 -25.57
N ALA A 313 -20.34 -4.73 -24.77
CA ALA A 313 -21.69 -4.25 -24.50
C ALA A 313 -21.67 -2.96 -23.68
N ALA A 314 -20.83 -2.90 -22.63
CA ALA A 314 -20.65 -1.68 -21.85
C ALA A 314 -20.02 -0.55 -22.68
N GLU A 315 -19.03 -0.85 -23.52
CA GLU A 315 -18.41 0.12 -24.42
C GLU A 315 -19.40 0.63 -25.48
N ALA A 316 -20.23 -0.24 -26.04
CA ALA A 316 -21.29 0.15 -26.98
C ALA A 316 -22.34 1.05 -26.33
N ALA A 317 -22.70 0.79 -25.06
CA ALA A 317 -23.60 1.64 -24.29
C ALA A 317 -22.98 3.03 -24.05
N ALA A 318 -21.70 3.11 -23.67
CA ALA A 318 -21.00 4.37 -23.48
C ALA A 318 -20.88 5.18 -24.79
N VAL A 319 -20.60 4.52 -25.92
CA VAL A 319 -20.60 5.16 -27.25
C VAL A 319 -21.98 5.69 -27.61
N ALA A 320 -23.04 4.93 -27.31
CA ALA A 320 -24.42 5.35 -27.57
C ALA A 320 -24.86 6.55 -26.71
N GLU A 321 -24.45 6.62 -25.44
CA GLU A 321 -24.70 7.79 -24.59
C GLU A 321 -23.99 9.04 -25.11
N VAL A 322 -22.73 8.94 -25.54
CA VAL A 322 -21.99 10.07 -26.11
C VAL A 322 -22.64 10.56 -27.41
N ALA A 323 -23.04 9.64 -28.29
CA ALA A 323 -23.71 9.98 -29.55
C ALA A 323 -25.10 10.60 -29.35
N ASN A 324 -25.77 10.33 -28.22
CA ASN A 324 -27.05 10.93 -27.87
C ASN A 324 -26.89 12.28 -27.16
N ALA A 325 -25.82 12.49 -26.39
CA ALA A 325 -25.49 13.78 -25.79
C ALA A 325 -25.15 14.83 -26.86
N GLU A 326 -24.39 14.45 -27.90
CA GLU A 326 -24.04 15.33 -29.02
C GLU A 326 -25.21 15.69 -29.95
N LYS A 327 -26.37 15.03 -29.81
CA LYS A 327 -27.59 15.33 -30.58
C LYS A 327 -28.56 16.27 -29.86
N ASN A 328 -28.34 16.54 -28.58
CA ASN A 328 -29.22 17.34 -27.74
C ASN A 328 -28.61 18.71 -27.35
N ASP A 329 -27.43 19.05 -27.88
CA ASP A 329 -26.81 20.39 -27.89
C ASP A 329 -26.92 21.00 -29.30
#